data_AF-A0A8T6VGY7-F1
#
_entry.id   AF-A0A8T6VGY7-F1
#
_cell.length_a   1.000
_cell.length_b   1.000
_cell.length_c   1.000
_cell.angle_alpha   90.00
_cell.angle_beta   90.00
_cell.angle_gamma   90.00
#
_symmetry.space_group_name_H-M   'P 1'
#
loop_
_entity.id
_entity.type
_entity.pdbx_description
1 polymer ?
#
loop_
_entity_poly.entity_id
_entity_poly.type
_entity_poly.pdbx_seq_one_letter_code
_entity_poly.pdbx_strand_id
1 'polypeptide(L)'
;MQILEITSLLDECNARRILLLCHHNADPDAICSAFAFSRLLERLRPELRTEIAAAQGPSRLSKFMLKSLPATLIDQPNIEKADAIVLLDTNTVQQLDDWGRQVEASSAPIIVIDHHASHPDTENLATLIVADEKASSTCQII
;
A
#
# COMPACT_ATOMS: atom_id res chain seq x y z
N MET A 1 -17.03 -6.66 -2.37
CA MET A 1 -17.43 -6.30 -0.99
C MET A 1 -16.38 -5.38 -0.38
N GLN A 2 -15.10 -5.78 -0.30
CA GLN A 2 -14.02 -4.92 0.25
C GLN A 2 -13.56 -3.78 -0.68
N ILE A 3 -13.45 -4.02 -1.99
CA ILE A 3 -13.05 -2.94 -2.94
C ILE A 3 -14.06 -1.77 -2.97
N LEU A 4 -15.34 -2.04 -2.71
CA LEU A 4 -16.36 -1.00 -2.67
C LEU A 4 -16.16 -0.10 -1.45
N GLU A 5 -15.85 -0.67 -0.28
CA GLU A 5 -15.53 0.08 0.94
C GLU A 5 -14.28 0.95 0.74
N ILE A 6 -13.24 0.41 0.11
CA ILE A 6 -12.05 1.19 -0.24
C ILE A 6 -12.43 2.37 -1.16
N THR A 7 -13.16 2.11 -2.26
CA THR A 7 -13.53 3.21 -3.16
C THR A 7 -14.43 4.25 -2.51
N SER A 8 -15.36 3.84 -1.64
CA SER A 8 -16.21 4.76 -0.89
C SER A 8 -15.38 5.64 0.06
N LEU A 9 -14.42 5.07 0.78
CA LEU A 9 -13.52 5.82 1.66
C LEU A 9 -12.69 6.84 0.86
N LEU A 10 -12.16 6.44 -0.30
CA LEU A 10 -11.41 7.34 -1.18
C LEU A 10 -12.29 8.48 -1.74
N ASP A 11 -13.54 8.19 -2.07
CA ASP A 11 -14.50 9.19 -2.55
C ASP A 11 -14.88 10.17 -1.41
N GLU A 12 -15.09 9.68 -0.18
CA GLU A 12 -15.44 10.48 1.01
C GLU A 12 -14.34 11.49 1.37
N CYS A 13 -13.07 11.11 1.27
CA CYS A 13 -11.95 12.05 1.50
C CYS A 13 -11.56 12.86 0.24
N ASN A 14 -12.32 12.75 -0.86
CA ASN A 14 -12.02 13.41 -2.14
C ASN A 14 -10.59 13.13 -2.64
N ALA A 15 -10.12 11.89 -2.48
CA ALA A 15 -8.75 11.54 -2.75
C ALA A 15 -8.37 11.76 -4.22
N ARG A 16 -7.15 12.25 -4.45
CA ARG A 16 -6.56 12.37 -5.80
C ARG A 16 -5.17 11.75 -5.87
N ARG A 17 -4.41 11.78 -4.79
CA ARG A 17 -3.09 11.18 -4.67
C ARG A 17 -3.10 10.07 -3.64
N ILE A 18 -2.94 8.84 -4.11
CA ILE A 18 -2.89 7.64 -3.27
C ILE A 18 -1.44 7.17 -3.21
N LEU A 19 -0.91 7.04 -2.00
CA LEU A 19 0.42 6.50 -1.78
C LEU A 19 0.33 5.03 -1.36
N LEU A 20 0.91 4.15 -2.16
CA LEU A 20 0.98 2.71 -1.93
C LEU A 20 2.36 2.37 -1.35
N LEU A 21 2.41 1.98 -0.09
CA LEU A 21 3.65 1.71 0.65
C LEU A 21 3.81 0.21 0.88
N CYS A 22 5.00 -0.29 0.55
CA CYS A 22 5.45 -1.64 0.83
C CYS A 22 6.51 -1.64 1.94
N HIS A 23 6.64 -2.78 2.63
CA HIS A 23 7.63 -3.02 3.66
C HIS A 23 9.07 -2.87 3.16
N HIS A 24 10.01 -2.79 4.12
CA HIS A 24 11.43 -2.72 3.83
C HIS A 24 11.93 -3.93 3.04
N ASN A 25 12.83 -3.71 2.07
CA ASN A 25 13.34 -4.79 1.22
C ASN A 25 12.18 -5.54 0.51
N ALA A 26 11.19 -4.79 0.02
CA ALA A 26 9.93 -5.28 -0.54
C ALA A 26 10.13 -6.44 -1.53
N ASP A 27 9.50 -7.56 -1.25
CA ASP A 27 9.62 -8.77 -2.05
C ASP A 27 8.63 -8.76 -3.24
N PRO A 28 8.55 -9.82 -4.06
CA PRO A 28 7.63 -9.84 -5.18
C PRO A 28 6.16 -9.72 -4.80
N ASP A 29 5.74 -10.21 -3.63
CA ASP A 29 4.35 -10.14 -3.20
C ASP A 29 3.95 -8.69 -2.94
N ALA A 30 4.72 -7.98 -2.12
CA ALA A 30 4.49 -6.57 -1.84
C ALA A 30 4.46 -5.70 -3.12
N ILE A 31 5.48 -5.85 -3.99
CA ILE A 31 5.60 -5.05 -5.22
C ILE A 31 4.47 -5.36 -6.21
N CYS A 32 4.14 -6.63 -6.42
CA CYS A 32 3.08 -7.02 -7.36
C CYS A 32 1.71 -6.66 -6.81
N SER A 33 1.48 -6.76 -5.50
CA SER A 33 0.25 -6.32 -4.84
C SER A 33 0.03 -4.83 -5.07
N ALA A 34 1.04 -4.00 -4.78
CA ALA A 34 0.96 -2.56 -4.98
C ALA A 34 0.73 -2.20 -6.46
N PHE A 35 1.42 -2.88 -7.38
CA PHE A 35 1.24 -2.66 -8.81
C PHE A 35 -0.16 -3.08 -9.31
N ALA A 36 -0.62 -4.28 -8.95
CA ALA A 36 -1.94 -4.78 -9.34
C ALA A 36 -3.04 -3.87 -8.79
N PHE A 37 -2.92 -3.48 -7.52
CA PHE A 37 -3.86 -2.58 -6.88
C PHE A 37 -3.85 -1.18 -7.51
N SER A 38 -2.68 -0.66 -7.89
CA SER A 38 -2.59 0.62 -8.60
C SER A 38 -3.34 0.59 -9.94
N ARG A 39 -3.22 -0.51 -10.69
CA ARG A 39 -3.93 -0.72 -11.96
C ARG A 39 -5.44 -0.88 -11.75
N LEU A 40 -5.86 -1.56 -10.68
CA LEU A 40 -7.26 -1.68 -10.31
C LEU A 40 -7.86 -0.31 -10.00
N LEU A 41 -7.20 0.50 -9.16
CA LEU A 41 -7.63 1.85 -8.84
C LEU A 41 -7.71 2.75 -10.08
N GLU A 42 -6.69 2.73 -10.94
CA GLU A 42 -6.68 3.48 -12.20
C GLU A 42 -7.85 3.10 -13.11
N ARG A 43 -8.26 1.82 -13.11
CA ARG A 43 -9.40 1.36 -13.90
C ARG A 43 -10.75 1.76 -13.29
N LEU A 44 -10.86 1.83 -11.98
CA LEU A 44 -12.10 2.17 -11.26
C LEU A 44 -12.31 3.68 -11.11
N ARG A 45 -11.23 4.45 -10.99
CA ARG A 45 -11.19 5.91 -10.79
C ARG A 45 -10.00 6.50 -11.56
N PRO A 46 -10.14 6.73 -12.89
CA PRO A 46 -9.05 7.20 -13.75
C PRO A 46 -8.40 8.53 -13.36
N GLU A 47 -9.10 9.32 -12.54
CA GLU A 47 -8.61 10.58 -11.98
C GLU A 47 -7.63 10.42 -10.82
N LEU A 48 -7.57 9.23 -10.20
CA LEU A 48 -6.63 8.94 -9.13
C LEU A 48 -5.20 8.80 -9.67
N ARG A 49 -4.26 9.41 -8.95
CA ARG A 49 -2.83 9.22 -9.15
C ARG A 49 -2.30 8.32 -8.05
N THR A 50 -1.78 7.17 -8.45
CA THR A 50 -1.16 6.20 -7.55
C THR A 50 0.35 6.31 -7.64
N GLU A 51 1.01 6.27 -6.49
CA GLU A 51 2.47 6.24 -6.37
C GLU A 51 2.85 5.02 -5.53
N ILE A 52 3.84 4.25 -5.99
CA ILE A 52 4.30 3.05 -5.27
C ILE A 52 5.67 3.33 -4.68
N ALA A 53 5.85 3.08 -3.39
CA ALA A 53 7.15 3.18 -2.74
C ALA A 53 7.40 1.95 -1.86
N ALA A 54 8.66 1.51 -1.82
CA ALA A 54 9.10 0.43 -0.94
C ALA A 54 10.11 1.00 0.05
N ALA A 55 9.87 0.82 1.35
CA ALA A 55 10.82 1.26 2.36
C ALA A 55 12.19 0.60 2.10
N GLN A 56 13.29 1.36 2.19
CA GLN A 56 14.63 0.87 1.85
C GLN A 56 14.79 0.22 0.44
N GLY A 57 13.81 0.42 -0.45
CA GLY A 57 13.77 -0.12 -1.80
C GLY A 57 13.37 -1.61 -1.92
N PRO A 58 13.23 -2.09 -3.16
CA PRO A 58 12.85 -3.47 -3.45
C PRO A 58 13.98 -4.48 -3.20
N SER A 59 13.60 -5.72 -2.91
CA SER A 59 14.51 -6.87 -2.79
C SER A 59 15.30 -7.11 -4.08
N ARG A 60 16.40 -7.89 -4.00
CA ARG A 60 17.18 -8.27 -5.19
C ARG A 60 16.32 -9.00 -6.24
N LEU A 61 15.41 -9.86 -5.79
CA LEU A 61 14.50 -10.59 -6.67
C LEU A 61 13.50 -9.64 -7.32
N SER A 62 12.89 -8.75 -6.55
CA SER A 62 11.98 -7.73 -7.05
C SER A 62 12.66 -6.77 -8.03
N LYS A 63 13.91 -6.35 -7.77
CA LYS A 63 14.73 -5.56 -8.72
C LYS A 63 14.93 -6.27 -10.05
N PHE A 64 15.11 -7.59 -10.03
CA PHE A 64 15.23 -8.37 -11.26
C PHE A 64 13.88 -8.44 -11.99
N MET A 65 12.79 -8.68 -11.27
CA MET A 65 11.42 -8.72 -11.81
C MET A 65 10.99 -7.38 -12.43
N LEU A 66 11.33 -6.26 -11.80
CA LEU A 66 11.03 -4.90 -12.27
C LEU A 66 11.67 -4.56 -13.62
N LYS A 67 12.65 -5.35 -14.10
CA LYS A 67 13.19 -5.19 -15.46
C LYS A 67 12.18 -5.58 -16.55
N SER A 68 11.18 -6.39 -16.21
CA SER A 68 10.17 -6.91 -17.12
C SER A 68 8.75 -6.48 -16.76
N LEU A 69 8.54 -5.95 -15.55
CA LEU A 69 7.25 -5.45 -15.07
C LEU A 69 7.20 -3.92 -15.23
N PRO A 70 6.13 -3.34 -15.83
CA PRO A 70 6.02 -1.89 -16.02
C PRO A 70 5.57 -1.17 -14.73
N ALA A 71 6.12 -1.56 -13.58
CA ALA A 71 5.90 -0.90 -12.30
C ALA A 71 7.02 0.12 -12.05
N THR A 72 6.64 1.35 -11.71
CA THR A 72 7.59 2.41 -11.32
C THR A 72 7.48 2.62 -9.83
N LEU A 73 8.62 2.56 -9.14
CA LEU A 73 8.73 2.87 -7.72
C LEU A 73 9.31 4.27 -7.55
N ILE A 74 8.80 5.01 -6.57
CA ILE A 74 9.40 6.26 -6.12
C ILE A 74 10.29 6.00 -4.89
N ASP A 75 11.51 6.53 -4.92
CA ASP A 75 12.49 6.32 -3.85
C ASP A 75 12.17 7.16 -2.59
N GLN A 76 11.58 8.34 -2.79
CA GLN A 76 11.25 9.28 -1.71
C GLN A 76 9.81 9.78 -1.87
N PRO A 77 8.82 9.06 -1.29
CA PRO A 77 7.44 9.50 -1.32
C PRO A 77 7.23 10.74 -0.45
N ASN A 78 6.29 11.60 -0.86
CA ASN A 78 5.84 12.71 -0.03
C ASN A 78 4.58 12.29 0.72
N ILE A 79 4.77 11.71 1.91
CA ILE A 79 3.71 11.15 2.75
C ILE A 79 2.71 12.22 3.20
N GLU A 80 3.19 13.41 3.55
CA GLU A 80 2.36 14.54 4.00
C GLU A 80 1.34 15.02 2.95
N LYS A 81 1.62 14.79 1.65
CA LYS A 81 0.75 15.20 0.55
C LYS A 81 -0.15 14.07 0.03
N ALA A 82 -0.13 12.90 0.66
CA ALA A 82 -1.03 11.82 0.29
C ALA A 82 -2.45 12.13 0.78
N ASP A 83 -3.45 11.97 -0.09
CA ASP A 83 -4.86 12.09 0.31
C ASP A 83 -5.38 10.78 0.94
N ALA A 84 -4.72 9.66 0.64
CA ALA A 84 -4.84 8.39 1.36
C ALA A 84 -3.55 7.60 1.25
N ILE A 85 -3.28 6.76 2.26
CA ILE A 85 -2.12 5.88 2.32
C ILE A 85 -2.61 4.44 2.36
N VAL A 86 -2.01 3.57 1.55
CA VAL A 86 -2.32 2.15 1.52
C VAL A 86 -1.05 1.38 1.86
N LEU A 87 -1.08 0.63 2.95
CA LEU A 87 -0.01 -0.29 3.33
C LEU A 87 -0.33 -1.66 2.71
N LEU A 88 0.58 -2.18 1.89
CA LEU A 88 0.43 -3.48 1.25
C LEU A 88 1.51 -4.42 1.75
N ASP A 89 1.09 -5.63 2.14
CA ASP A 89 1.99 -6.69 2.62
C ASP A 89 2.83 -6.23 3.82
N THR A 90 2.20 -5.44 4.70
CA THR A 90 2.86 -4.75 5.81
C THR A 90 1.90 -4.66 6.99
N ASN A 91 2.07 -5.53 7.99
CA ASN A 91 1.27 -5.52 9.23
C ASN A 91 1.88 -4.68 10.35
N THR A 92 3.03 -4.02 10.16
CA THR A 92 3.63 -3.18 11.20
C THR A 92 4.24 -1.90 10.61
N VAL A 93 4.07 -0.77 11.28
CA VAL A 93 4.65 0.52 10.85
C VAL A 93 6.18 0.53 10.90
N GLN A 94 6.77 -0.30 11.76
CA GLN A 94 8.22 -0.46 11.89
C GLN A 94 8.83 -1.04 10.60
N GLN A 95 8.07 -1.82 9.83
CA GLN A 95 8.50 -2.30 8.52
C GLN A 95 8.64 -1.18 7.48
N LEU A 96 8.11 0.02 7.73
CA LEU A 96 8.26 1.20 6.87
C LEU A 96 9.52 2.02 7.20
N ASP A 97 10.30 1.62 8.21
CA ASP A 97 11.54 2.28 8.60
C ASP A 97 11.33 3.78 8.91
N ASP A 98 12.20 4.68 8.42
CA ASP A 98 12.10 6.14 8.58
C ASP A 98 10.73 6.74 8.21
N TRP A 99 9.93 6.07 7.38
CA TRP A 99 8.60 6.52 6.99
C TRP A 99 7.52 6.22 8.03
N GLY A 100 7.74 5.26 8.94
CA GLY A 100 6.74 4.85 9.92
C GLY A 100 6.18 6.02 10.74
N ARG A 101 7.07 6.90 11.24
CA ARG A 101 6.65 8.10 11.98
C ARG A 101 5.83 9.09 11.16
N GLN A 102 6.14 9.22 9.87
CA GLN A 102 5.38 10.12 8.98
C GLN A 102 3.98 9.56 8.70
N VAL A 103 3.87 8.24 8.58
CA VAL A 103 2.58 7.55 8.44
C VAL A 103 1.76 7.67 9.72
N GLU A 104 2.36 7.42 10.90
CA GLU A 104 1.70 7.57 12.20
C GLU A 104 1.20 9.00 12.46
N ALA A 105 1.95 10.01 12.01
CA ALA A 105 1.58 11.42 12.17
C ALA A 105 0.62 11.93 11.08
N SER A 106 0.33 11.13 10.06
CA SER A 106 -0.52 11.53 8.94
C SER A 106 -1.97 11.67 9.37
N SER A 107 -2.64 12.70 8.85
CA SER A 107 -4.10 12.84 8.95
C SER A 107 -4.85 12.15 7.82
N ALA A 108 -4.13 11.62 6.82
CA ALA A 108 -4.74 10.91 5.71
C ALA A 108 -5.28 9.55 6.19
N PRO A 109 -6.43 9.07 5.66
CA PRO A 109 -6.90 7.74 5.96
C PRO A 109 -5.87 6.68 5.54
N ILE A 110 -5.70 5.69 6.41
CA ILE A 110 -4.75 4.59 6.22
C ILE A 110 -5.53 3.30 5.96
N ILE A 111 -5.24 2.65 4.84
CA ILE A 111 -5.82 1.38 4.44
C ILE A 111 -4.73 0.33 4.55
N VAL A 112 -5.01 -0.79 5.20
CA VAL A 112 -4.07 -1.92 5.30
C VAL A 112 -4.63 -3.08 4.50
N ILE A 113 -3.83 -3.62 3.57
CA ILE A 113 -4.14 -4.83 2.81
C ILE A 113 -3.01 -5.83 3.08
N ASP A 114 -3.32 -6.91 3.78
CA ASP A 114 -2.28 -7.85 4.22
C ASP A 114 -2.84 -9.27 4.44
N HIS A 115 -2.00 -10.29 4.29
CA HIS A 115 -2.34 -11.68 4.54
C HIS A 115 -1.73 -12.24 5.84
N HIS A 116 -0.94 -11.44 6.56
CA HIS A 116 -0.42 -11.81 7.87
C HIS A 116 -1.47 -11.67 8.98
N ALA A 117 -1.19 -12.24 10.14
CA ALA A 117 -1.99 -12.00 11.34
C ALA A 117 -1.99 -10.52 11.70
N SER A 118 -3.16 -10.01 12.08
CA SER A 118 -3.34 -8.61 12.47
C SER A 118 -2.41 -8.25 13.63
N HIS A 119 -1.86 -7.04 13.56
CA HIS A 119 -1.03 -6.48 14.62
C HIS A 119 -1.72 -5.25 15.25
N PRO A 120 -1.67 -5.09 16.59
CA PRO A 120 -2.32 -3.96 17.27
C PRO A 120 -1.89 -2.58 16.73
N ASP A 121 -0.63 -2.44 16.30
CA ASP A 121 -0.11 -1.17 15.76
C ASP A 121 -0.89 -0.74 14.51
N THR A 122 -1.08 -1.64 13.55
CA THR A 122 -1.87 -1.34 12.35
C THR A 122 -3.37 -1.32 12.63
N GLU A 123 -3.87 -2.09 13.59
CA GLU A 123 -5.29 -2.03 13.99
C GLU A 123 -5.70 -0.67 14.56
N ASN A 124 -4.83 -0.06 15.37
CA ASN A 124 -5.09 1.25 15.95
C ASN A 124 -4.93 2.40 14.95
N LEU A 125 -4.09 2.19 13.92
CA LEU A 125 -3.74 3.21 12.94
C LEU A 125 -4.68 3.21 11.72
N ALA A 126 -5.12 2.03 11.29
CA ALA A 126 -5.86 1.88 10.05
C ALA A 126 -7.29 2.42 10.16
N THR A 127 -7.69 3.16 9.14
CA THR A 127 -9.10 3.52 8.90
C THR A 127 -9.88 2.34 8.34
N LEU A 128 -9.24 1.51 7.53
CA LEU A 128 -9.83 0.30 6.94
C LEU A 128 -8.78 -0.81 6.86
N ILE A 129 -9.17 -2.03 7.23
CA ILE A 129 -8.31 -3.22 7.18
C ILE A 129 -8.96 -4.26 6.29
N VAL A 130 -8.20 -4.72 5.30
CA VAL A 130 -8.54 -5.83 4.41
C VAL A 130 -7.50 -6.92 4.64
N ALA A 131 -7.79 -7.84 5.57
CA ALA A 131 -6.88 -8.92 5.90
C ALA A 131 -7.52 -10.31 5.73
N ASP A 132 -6.75 -11.26 5.20
CA ASP A 132 -7.12 -12.67 5.11
C ASP A 132 -5.92 -13.58 5.39
N GLU A 133 -5.82 -14.07 6.62
CA GLU A 133 -4.76 -15.00 7.07
C GLU A 133 -4.76 -16.35 6.33
N LYS A 134 -5.84 -16.68 5.60
CA LYS A 134 -5.91 -17.89 4.78
C LYS A 134 -5.40 -17.65 3.36
N ALA A 135 -5.21 -16.40 2.94
CA ALA A 135 -4.60 -16.08 1.67
C ALA A 135 -3.11 -16.41 1.72
N SER A 136 -2.61 -16.96 0.61
CA SER A 136 -1.18 -17.33 0.48
C SER A 136 -0.26 -16.13 0.32
N SER A 137 -0.82 -14.98 -0.06
CA SER A 137 -0.11 -13.76 -0.43
C SER A 137 -1.07 -12.58 -0.41
N THR A 138 -0.53 -11.37 -0.24
CA THR A 138 -1.29 -10.13 -0.43
C THR A 138 -1.77 -10.02 -1.89
N CYS A 139 -1.00 -10.52 -2.86
CA CYS A 139 -1.40 -10.58 -4.28
C CYS A 139 -2.69 -11.37 -4.51
N GLN A 140 -2.97 -12.38 -3.69
CA GLN A 140 -4.21 -13.16 -3.80
C GLN A 140 -5.42 -12.37 -3.30
N ILE A 141 -5.23 -11.45 -2.36
CA ILE A 141 -6.28 -10.59 -1.81
C ILE A 141 -6.69 -9.51 -2.82
N ILE A 142 -5.72 -8.99 -3.59
CA ILE A 142 -5.90 -7.99 -4.64
C ILE A 142 -6.64 -8.57 -5.87
#